data_AF-A0AAQ3U8K5-F1
#
_entry.id   AF-A0AAQ3U8K5-F1
#
_cell.length_a   1.000
_cell.length_b   1.000
_cell.length_c   1.000
_cell.angle_alpha   90.00
_cell.angle_beta   90.00
_cell.angle_gamma   90.00
#
_symmetry.space_group_name_H-M   'P 1'
#
loop_
_entity.id
_entity.type
_entity.pdbx_description
1 polymer ?
#
loop_
_entity_poly.entity_id
_entity_poly.type
_entity_poly.pdbx_seq_one_letter_code
_entity_poly.pdbx_strand_id
1 'polypeptide(L)'
;MHFISPRQGLLRVREFTLAEIEHFVDPEDKSHPKFSDVSGLEFLMFPREDQMAGRSATRLKIGDAVAEGTVNNETLGYFIGRVYLFLTQLGIDKDRLRFRQHLPNEMAHYAADCWDAEIECSYGWIECVGIADRSAYDLRAHSDKSGEKLEAHEKFAEPKEVEKLVITPSKKELGLAFKGNQRMVLESLEASFISSSLTCYIMLAVSIVIYFIFLQAMTETEALDMKAALESKGEVEFKVCTLGKDVTIKQNMVSINIEKKKEHQRKFTPSVIEPSFGIGRIIYCLFEHCFYQRPGKGEDEQLNVFGFPPLVAPIKCTVFPLVKLEKFEVVAKKISKALTAAGISHIIDMTGNTIGKRYARTDEIGVPLAITVDNTTSMTVRDRDSKDQIRVEVDEVASVVKEVTDGQSTWADILWRYPTHTASAAEEEETEP
;
A
#
# COMPACT_ATOMS: atom_id res chain seq x y z
N MET A 1 15.25 9.53 6.84
CA MET A 1 16.38 9.44 5.89
C MET A 1 16.79 10.86 5.49
N HIS A 2 17.98 11.37 5.85
CA HIS A 2 18.43 12.67 5.33
C HIS A 2 19.01 12.48 3.93
N PHE A 3 18.24 12.81 2.89
CA PHE A 3 18.74 12.80 1.52
C PHE A 3 19.87 13.82 1.34
N ILE A 4 21.04 13.32 0.90
CA ILE A 4 22.28 14.09 0.73
C ILE A 4 22.09 15.23 -0.29
N SER A 5 21.31 15.01 -1.36
CA SER A 5 21.04 16.02 -2.39
C SER A 5 19.64 15.84 -3.01
N PRO A 6 18.66 16.70 -2.65
CA PRO A 6 17.35 16.75 -3.32
C PRO A 6 17.51 17.10 -4.80
N ARG A 7 16.77 16.41 -5.67
CA ARG A 7 16.82 16.57 -7.14
C ARG A 7 15.52 16.04 -7.77
N GLN A 8 15.29 16.32 -9.05
CA GLN A 8 14.13 15.79 -9.81
C GLN A 8 12.76 16.22 -9.23
N GLY A 9 12.68 17.48 -8.78
CA GLY A 9 11.44 18.07 -8.29
C GLY A 9 10.83 17.30 -7.12
N LEU A 10 9.57 16.87 -7.28
CA LEU A 10 8.80 16.14 -6.26
C LEU A 10 9.27 14.69 -6.05
N LEU A 11 10.11 14.15 -6.93
CA LEU A 11 10.51 12.74 -6.87
C LEU A 11 11.50 12.44 -5.73
N ARG A 12 12.31 13.43 -5.33
CA ARG A 12 13.31 13.29 -4.26
C ARG A 12 13.39 14.54 -3.40
N VAL A 13 12.50 14.61 -2.43
CA VAL A 13 12.36 15.71 -1.46
C VAL A 13 12.80 15.29 -0.06
N ARG A 14 12.97 16.27 0.86
CA ARG A 14 13.34 16.01 2.26
C ARG A 14 12.14 15.76 3.17
N GLU A 15 11.00 16.31 2.78
CA GLU A 15 9.73 16.19 3.47
C GLU A 15 8.68 15.87 2.42
N PHE A 16 7.87 14.85 2.69
CA PHE A 16 6.83 14.37 1.79
C PHE A 16 5.72 13.72 2.60
N THR A 17 4.53 13.73 2.04
CA THR A 17 3.38 13.03 2.60
C THR A 17 3.40 11.57 2.17
N LEU A 18 3.29 10.68 3.14
CA LEU A 18 3.04 9.26 2.94
C LEU A 18 1.62 8.93 3.38
N ALA A 19 1.01 7.96 2.71
CA ALA A 19 -0.09 7.20 3.27
C ALA A 19 0.38 5.76 3.41
N GLU A 20 0.25 5.17 4.60
CA GLU A 20 0.75 3.82 4.89
C GLU A 20 -0.37 3.01 5.52
N ILE A 21 -0.42 1.73 5.17
CA ILE A 21 -1.40 0.78 5.73
C ILE A 21 -0.62 -0.34 6.37
N GLU A 22 -0.76 -0.52 7.68
CA GLU A 22 -0.22 -1.67 8.40
C GLU A 22 -1.29 -2.77 8.50
N HIS A 23 -1.24 -3.76 7.60
CA HIS A 23 -2.20 -4.87 7.62
C HIS A 23 -1.65 -6.08 8.40
N PHE A 24 -2.12 -6.22 9.63
CA PHE A 24 -1.78 -7.36 10.50
C PHE A 24 -2.55 -8.62 10.09
N VAL A 25 -1.84 -9.69 9.79
CA VAL A 25 -2.38 -10.99 9.33
C VAL A 25 -1.74 -12.14 10.10
N ASP A 26 -2.43 -13.29 10.17
CA ASP A 26 -1.86 -14.51 10.75
C ASP A 26 -0.66 -14.97 9.90
N PRO A 27 0.52 -15.23 10.50
CA PRO A 27 1.66 -15.77 9.75
C PRO A 27 1.40 -17.14 9.11
N GLU A 28 0.48 -17.95 9.66
CA GLU A 28 0.14 -19.28 9.14
C GLU A 28 -1.02 -19.27 8.13
N ASP A 29 -1.83 -18.20 8.10
CA ASP A 29 -2.91 -18.02 7.14
C ASP A 29 -2.90 -16.59 6.58
N LYS A 30 -2.33 -16.45 5.38
CA LYS A 30 -2.29 -15.20 4.62
C LYS A 30 -3.31 -15.16 3.47
N SER A 31 -4.38 -15.96 3.57
CA SER A 31 -5.53 -15.84 2.67
C SER A 31 -6.23 -14.47 2.85
N HIS A 32 -6.93 -14.00 1.81
CA HIS A 32 -7.68 -12.74 1.91
C HIS A 32 -9.10 -12.91 1.41
N PRO A 33 -10.13 -12.68 2.25
CA PRO A 33 -11.53 -13.01 1.93
C PRO A 33 -12.11 -12.22 0.75
N LYS A 34 -11.44 -11.15 0.31
CA LYS A 34 -11.82 -10.33 -0.85
C LYS A 34 -10.85 -10.45 -2.02
N PHE A 35 -9.94 -11.43 -2.03
CA PHE A 35 -9.01 -11.60 -3.13
C PHE A 35 -9.73 -11.88 -4.46
N SER A 36 -10.86 -12.60 -4.40
CA SER A 36 -11.73 -12.85 -5.55
C SER A 36 -12.13 -11.56 -6.30
N ASP A 37 -12.36 -10.45 -5.58
CA ASP A 37 -12.76 -9.14 -6.15
C ASP A 37 -11.71 -8.56 -7.11
N VAL A 38 -10.43 -8.95 -6.96
CA VAL A 38 -9.32 -8.43 -7.77
C VAL A 38 -8.59 -9.51 -8.56
N SER A 39 -8.82 -10.79 -8.28
CA SER A 39 -8.18 -11.94 -8.94
C SER A 39 -8.25 -11.93 -10.47
N GLY A 40 -9.30 -11.29 -11.02
CA GLY A 40 -9.53 -11.14 -12.45
C GLY A 40 -8.68 -10.08 -13.16
N LEU A 41 -8.00 -9.20 -12.42
CA LEU A 41 -7.28 -8.06 -12.98
C LEU A 41 -5.99 -8.49 -13.68
N GLU A 42 -5.72 -7.88 -14.83
CA GLU A 42 -4.55 -8.12 -15.66
C GLU A 42 -3.81 -6.80 -15.93
N PHE A 43 -2.53 -6.76 -15.62
CA PHE A 43 -1.69 -5.56 -15.76
C PHE A 43 -0.22 -5.93 -15.89
N LEU A 44 0.63 -4.95 -16.23
CA LEU A 44 2.07 -5.17 -16.37
C LEU A 44 2.69 -5.55 -15.03
N MET A 45 3.27 -6.74 -14.98
CA MET A 45 4.01 -7.25 -13.85
C MET A 45 5.44 -7.56 -14.31
N PHE A 46 6.40 -7.35 -13.42
CA PHE A 46 7.81 -7.60 -13.68
C PHE A 46 8.40 -8.49 -12.58
N PRO A 47 8.11 -9.81 -12.63
CA PRO A 47 8.63 -10.79 -11.68
C PRO A 47 10.17 -10.78 -11.61
N ARG A 48 10.69 -11.24 -10.48
CA ARG A 48 12.15 -11.34 -10.25
C ARG A 48 12.85 -12.19 -11.31
N GLU A 49 12.24 -13.31 -11.71
CA GLU A 49 12.82 -14.22 -12.71
C GLU A 49 12.97 -13.53 -14.07
N ASP A 50 11.98 -12.73 -14.47
CA ASP A 50 12.02 -11.96 -15.72
C ASP A 50 13.10 -10.89 -15.69
N GLN A 51 13.23 -10.17 -14.57
CA GLN A 51 14.30 -9.19 -14.36
C GLN A 51 15.68 -9.83 -14.49
N MET A 52 15.90 -10.97 -13.82
CA MET A 52 17.19 -11.67 -13.84
C MET A 52 17.51 -12.28 -15.21
N ALA A 53 16.49 -12.68 -15.96
CA ALA A 53 16.63 -13.18 -17.33
C ALA A 53 16.79 -12.06 -18.38
N GLY A 54 16.73 -10.78 -17.98
CA GLY A 54 16.78 -9.64 -18.92
C GLY A 54 15.54 -9.53 -19.81
N ARG A 55 14.41 -10.11 -19.40
CA ARG A 55 13.12 -9.99 -20.08
C ARG A 55 12.45 -8.67 -19.70
N SER A 56 11.42 -8.28 -20.44
CA SER A 56 10.58 -7.13 -20.13
C SER A 56 9.40 -7.53 -19.25
N ALA A 57 8.77 -6.54 -18.59
CA ALA A 57 7.50 -6.74 -17.91
C ALA A 57 6.44 -7.30 -18.87
N THR A 58 5.58 -8.19 -18.38
CA THR A 58 4.52 -8.82 -19.16
C THR A 58 3.18 -8.61 -18.48
N ARG A 59 2.08 -8.67 -19.24
CA ARG A 59 0.75 -8.63 -18.66
C ARG A 59 0.46 -9.98 -18.03
N LEU A 60 0.21 -9.97 -16.73
CA LEU A 60 -0.15 -11.15 -15.95
C LEU A 60 -1.45 -10.87 -15.21
N LYS A 61 -2.26 -11.91 -15.06
CA LYS A 61 -3.45 -11.88 -14.23
C LYS A 61 -3.04 -12.13 -12.78
N ILE A 62 -3.47 -11.28 -11.86
CA ILE A 62 -3.02 -11.36 -10.45
C ILE A 62 -3.46 -12.68 -9.78
N GLY A 63 -4.61 -13.21 -10.16
CA GLY A 63 -5.07 -14.53 -9.71
C GLY A 63 -4.11 -15.66 -10.09
N ASP A 64 -3.63 -15.65 -11.33
CA ASP A 64 -2.72 -16.67 -11.86
C ASP A 64 -1.34 -16.51 -11.21
N ALA A 65 -0.85 -15.27 -11.05
CA ALA A 65 0.41 -14.98 -10.38
C ALA A 65 0.44 -15.46 -8.91
N VAL A 66 -0.68 -15.40 -8.19
CA VAL A 66 -0.79 -15.96 -6.83
C VAL A 66 -0.87 -17.49 -6.89
N ALA A 67 -1.67 -18.07 -7.79
CA ALA A 67 -1.83 -19.52 -7.92
C ALA A 67 -0.51 -20.23 -8.29
N GLU A 68 0.33 -19.58 -9.10
CA GLU A 68 1.66 -20.07 -9.51
C GLU A 68 2.76 -19.78 -8.48
N GLY A 69 2.46 -19.01 -7.43
CA GLY A 69 3.42 -18.64 -6.39
C GLY A 69 4.41 -17.53 -6.78
N THR A 70 4.19 -16.85 -7.92
CA THR A 70 4.96 -15.64 -8.30
C THR A 70 4.72 -14.52 -7.29
N VAL A 71 3.47 -14.34 -6.85
CA VAL A 71 3.07 -13.51 -5.72
C VAL A 71 2.81 -14.44 -4.53
N ASN A 72 3.46 -14.18 -3.40
CA ASN A 72 3.56 -15.14 -2.30
C ASN A 72 2.20 -15.59 -1.71
N ASN A 73 1.23 -14.69 -1.57
CA ASN A 73 -0.07 -14.99 -0.95
C ASN A 73 -1.21 -14.09 -1.44
N GLU A 74 -2.44 -14.48 -1.15
CA GLU A 74 -3.65 -13.75 -1.55
C GLU A 74 -3.75 -12.36 -0.93
N THR A 75 -3.27 -12.17 0.31
CA THR A 75 -3.31 -10.84 0.95
C THR A 75 -2.42 -9.85 0.21
N LEU A 76 -1.20 -10.26 -0.14
CA LEU A 76 -0.30 -9.45 -0.96
C LEU A 76 -0.88 -9.19 -2.35
N GLY A 77 -1.41 -10.23 -3.01
CA GLY A 77 -2.11 -10.10 -4.29
C GLY A 77 -3.33 -9.18 -4.24
N TYR A 78 -4.09 -9.20 -3.14
CA TYR A 78 -5.22 -8.31 -2.92
C TYR A 78 -4.78 -6.85 -2.89
N PHE A 79 -3.74 -6.53 -2.11
CA PHE A 79 -3.22 -5.17 -2.04
C PHE A 79 -2.63 -4.69 -3.37
N ILE A 80 -1.90 -5.54 -4.10
CA ILE A 80 -1.42 -5.23 -5.46
C ILE A 80 -2.61 -4.85 -6.37
N GLY A 81 -3.65 -5.69 -6.41
CA GLY A 81 -4.85 -5.42 -7.21
C GLY A 81 -5.58 -4.13 -6.80
N ARG A 82 -5.70 -3.85 -5.50
CA ARG A 82 -6.31 -2.62 -4.99
C ARG A 82 -5.48 -1.38 -5.30
N VAL A 83 -4.15 -1.46 -5.24
CA VAL A 83 -3.25 -0.38 -5.62
C VAL A 83 -3.37 -0.09 -7.11
N TYR A 84 -3.44 -1.12 -7.96
CA TYR A 84 -3.69 -0.94 -9.40
C TYR A 84 -5.01 -0.18 -9.66
N LEU A 85 -6.11 -0.63 -9.04
CA LEU A 85 -7.40 0.03 -9.18
C LEU A 85 -7.36 1.49 -8.70
N PHE A 86 -6.71 1.74 -7.55
CA PHE A 86 -6.57 3.08 -7.01
C PHE A 86 -5.81 4.00 -7.98
N LEU A 87 -4.60 3.60 -8.42
CA LEU A 87 -3.77 4.44 -9.30
C LEU A 87 -4.46 4.70 -10.64
N THR A 88 -5.10 3.69 -11.23
CA THR A 88 -5.81 3.86 -12.50
C THR A 88 -7.07 4.71 -12.36
N GLN A 89 -7.78 4.63 -11.23
CA GLN A 89 -8.91 5.50 -10.93
C GLN A 89 -8.48 6.97 -10.72
N LEU A 90 -7.25 7.21 -10.24
CA LEU A 90 -6.69 8.57 -10.17
C LEU A 90 -6.40 9.17 -11.56
N GLY A 91 -6.29 8.36 -12.61
CA GLY A 91 -5.92 8.79 -13.95
C GLY A 91 -4.51 8.39 -14.40
N ILE A 92 -3.81 7.54 -13.63
CA ILE A 92 -2.54 6.98 -14.10
C ILE A 92 -2.80 6.05 -15.28
N ASP A 93 -2.17 6.35 -16.42
CA ASP A 93 -2.12 5.50 -17.59
C ASP A 93 -1.70 4.05 -17.27
N LYS A 94 -2.56 3.11 -17.67
CA LYS A 94 -2.43 1.67 -17.43
C LYS A 94 -1.24 1.06 -18.15
N ASP A 95 -0.82 1.63 -19.28
CA ASP A 95 0.27 1.11 -20.09
C ASP A 95 1.63 1.60 -19.57
N ARG A 96 1.62 2.63 -18.71
CA ARG A 96 2.76 3.25 -18.06
C ARG A 96 2.79 2.97 -16.55
N LEU A 97 2.07 1.94 -16.11
CA LEU A 97 2.01 1.45 -14.74
C LEU A 97 2.40 -0.03 -14.72
N ARG A 98 3.41 -0.39 -13.93
CA ARG A 98 3.82 -1.78 -13.73
C ARG A 98 4.05 -2.11 -12.26
N PHE A 99 4.02 -3.39 -11.93
CA PHE A 99 4.38 -3.90 -10.60
C PHE A 99 5.67 -4.68 -10.69
N ARG A 100 6.75 -4.18 -10.07
CA ARG A 100 8.07 -4.80 -10.11
C ARG A 100 8.36 -5.51 -8.80
N GLN A 101 8.71 -6.78 -8.86
CA GLN A 101 9.12 -7.54 -7.68
C GLN A 101 10.54 -7.17 -7.27
N HIS A 102 10.84 -7.07 -5.98
CA HIS A 102 12.21 -6.83 -5.51
C HIS A 102 13.13 -8.01 -5.84
N LEU A 103 14.37 -7.69 -6.22
CA LEU A 103 15.43 -8.69 -6.35
C LEU A 103 15.93 -9.16 -4.96
N PRO A 104 16.56 -10.34 -4.83
CA PRO A 104 17.00 -10.86 -3.53
C PRO A 104 17.99 -9.96 -2.78
N ASN A 105 18.78 -9.16 -3.51
CA ASN A 105 19.73 -8.19 -2.96
C ASN A 105 19.10 -6.83 -2.60
N GLU A 106 17.86 -6.58 -3.02
CA GLU A 106 17.09 -5.37 -2.72
C GLU A 106 16.14 -5.59 -1.53
N MET A 107 15.69 -6.83 -1.34
CA MET A 107 14.81 -7.17 -0.23
C MET A 107 15.44 -6.83 1.12
N ALA A 108 14.64 -6.22 1.99
CA ALA A 108 15.00 -6.17 3.40
C ALA A 108 15.17 -7.60 3.93
N HIS A 109 16.17 -7.81 4.79
CA HIS A 109 16.53 -9.13 5.34
C HIS A 109 15.39 -9.86 6.09
N TYR A 110 14.29 -9.17 6.37
CA TYR A 110 13.10 -9.68 7.04
C TYR A 110 11.84 -9.76 6.15
N ALA A 111 11.90 -9.26 4.91
CA ALA A 111 10.76 -9.26 4.01
C ALA A 111 10.61 -10.63 3.33
N ALA A 112 9.38 -11.16 3.31
CA ALA A 112 9.09 -12.44 2.66
C ALA A 112 8.90 -12.28 1.13
N ASP A 113 8.26 -11.19 0.72
CA ASP A 113 8.08 -10.78 -0.67
C ASP A 113 7.83 -9.26 -0.70
N CYS A 114 8.17 -8.59 -1.79
CA CYS A 114 7.97 -7.14 -1.93
C CYS A 114 7.79 -6.76 -3.39
N TRP A 115 6.79 -5.92 -3.66
CA TRP A 115 6.43 -5.43 -4.99
C TRP A 115 6.29 -3.91 -4.98
N ASP A 116 6.87 -3.26 -5.98
CA ASP A 116 6.73 -1.82 -6.17
C ASP A 116 5.77 -1.54 -7.33
N ALA A 117 4.76 -0.70 -7.10
CA ALA A 117 4.04 -0.06 -8.18
C ALA A 117 4.90 1.08 -8.73
N GLU A 118 5.43 0.88 -9.94
CA GLU A 118 6.25 1.83 -10.66
C GLU A 118 5.43 2.51 -11.76
N ILE A 119 5.55 3.83 -11.83
CA ILE A 119 4.89 4.65 -12.86
C ILE A 119 5.99 5.24 -13.74
N GLU A 120 5.86 5.06 -15.05
CA GLU A 120 6.82 5.59 -16.02
C GLU A 120 6.58 7.08 -16.24
N CYS A 121 7.57 7.93 -15.98
CA CYS A 121 7.55 9.36 -16.26
C CYS A 121 8.76 9.77 -17.10
N SER A 122 8.97 11.07 -17.33
CA SER A 122 10.10 11.63 -18.06
C SER A 122 11.47 11.27 -17.44
N TYR A 123 11.49 10.85 -16.18
CA TYR A 123 12.68 10.33 -15.49
C TYR A 123 12.83 8.80 -15.52
N GLY A 124 11.97 8.10 -16.27
CA GLY A 124 11.91 6.64 -16.34
C GLY A 124 10.89 6.04 -15.36
N TRP A 125 11.07 4.78 -15.01
CA TRP A 125 10.22 4.07 -14.06
C TRP A 125 10.51 4.51 -12.62
N ILE A 126 9.51 5.07 -11.96
CA ILE A 126 9.63 5.56 -10.59
C ILE A 126 8.70 4.78 -9.66
N GLU A 127 9.27 4.21 -8.62
CA GLU A 127 8.54 3.59 -7.51
C GLU A 127 7.65 4.63 -6.81
N CYS A 128 6.35 4.39 -6.82
CA CYS A 128 5.33 5.28 -6.26
C CYS A 128 4.57 4.65 -5.09
N VAL A 129 4.46 3.32 -5.07
CA VAL A 129 3.88 2.57 -3.95
C VAL A 129 4.73 1.32 -3.70
N GLY A 130 5.29 1.17 -2.50
CA GLY A 130 5.92 -0.08 -2.06
C GLY A 130 4.88 -0.97 -1.40
N ILE A 131 4.89 -2.28 -1.68
CA ILE A 131 3.95 -3.25 -1.14
C ILE A 131 4.76 -4.42 -0.59
N ALA A 132 5.04 -4.38 0.71
CA ALA A 132 5.97 -5.29 1.37
C ALA A 132 5.26 -6.26 2.31
N ASP A 133 5.64 -7.54 2.28
CA ASP A 133 5.35 -8.48 3.36
C ASP A 133 6.53 -8.47 4.33
N ARG A 134 6.44 -7.66 5.38
CA ARG A 134 7.53 -7.43 6.36
C ARG A 134 7.57 -8.48 7.47
N SER A 135 6.75 -9.52 7.34
CA SER A 135 6.55 -10.56 8.35
C SER A 135 6.33 -9.93 9.74
N ALA A 136 6.99 -10.41 10.79
CA ALA A 136 6.75 -9.96 12.16
C ALA A 136 7.91 -9.14 12.75
N TYR A 137 8.80 -8.61 11.90
CA TYR A 137 10.06 -8.01 12.34
C TYR A 137 9.86 -6.81 13.28
N ASP A 138 9.05 -5.83 12.87
CA ASP A 138 8.88 -4.59 13.63
C ASP A 138 8.28 -4.85 15.02
N LEU A 139 7.25 -5.69 15.09
CA LEU A 139 6.61 -6.08 16.36
C LEU A 139 7.61 -6.79 17.30
N ARG A 140 8.43 -7.71 16.77
CA ARG A 140 9.43 -8.42 17.59
C ARG A 140 10.51 -7.46 18.09
N ALA A 141 11.05 -6.62 17.23
CA ALA A 141 12.05 -5.63 17.61
C ALA A 141 11.54 -4.67 18.69
N HIS A 142 10.28 -4.23 18.58
CA HIS A 142 9.64 -3.39 19.59
C HIS A 142 9.36 -4.15 20.89
N SER A 143 8.88 -5.40 20.82
CA SER A 143 8.68 -6.24 22.00
C SER A 143 9.97 -6.52 22.76
N ASP A 144 11.05 -6.88 22.05
CA ASP A 144 12.35 -7.15 22.63
C ASP A 144 12.93 -5.92 23.36
N LYS A 145 12.69 -4.72 22.80
CA LYS A 145 13.23 -3.49 23.38
C LYS A 145 12.39 -2.92 24.52
N SER A 146 11.08 -3.03 24.43
CA SER A 146 10.14 -2.47 25.42
C SER A 146 9.86 -3.42 26.58
N GLY A 147 9.99 -4.73 26.36
CA GLY A 147 9.52 -5.76 27.30
C GLY A 147 8.01 -6.03 27.21
N GLU A 148 7.27 -5.27 26.40
CA GLU A 148 5.83 -5.44 26.19
C GLU A 148 5.56 -6.47 25.08
N LYS A 149 4.64 -7.40 25.32
CA LYS A 149 4.31 -8.46 24.36
C LYS A 149 3.31 -7.97 23.32
N LEU A 150 3.75 -7.83 22.08
CA LEU A 150 2.93 -7.47 20.93
C LEU A 150 2.46 -8.74 20.21
N GLU A 151 1.54 -9.46 20.83
CA GLU A 151 1.03 -10.76 20.37
C GLU A 151 -0.49 -10.72 20.15
N ALA A 152 -0.98 -11.51 19.19
CA ALA A 152 -2.39 -11.82 19.02
C ALA A 152 -2.71 -13.17 19.66
N HIS A 153 -3.99 -13.36 20.02
CA HIS A 153 -4.51 -14.61 20.58
C HIS A 153 -5.67 -15.12 19.72
N GLU A 154 -5.57 -16.37 19.29
CA GLU A 154 -6.63 -17.08 18.59
C GLU A 154 -7.16 -18.19 19.50
N LYS A 155 -8.46 -18.16 19.82
CA LYS A 155 -9.09 -19.24 20.58
C LYS A 155 -9.45 -20.37 19.63
N PHE A 156 -9.05 -21.59 19.98
CA PHE A 156 -9.48 -22.76 19.21
C PHE A 156 -10.96 -23.04 19.47
N ALA A 157 -11.68 -23.49 18.43
CA ALA A 157 -13.05 -23.96 18.57
C ALA A 157 -13.14 -25.15 19.54
N GLU A 158 -12.16 -26.05 19.47
CA GLU A 158 -11.98 -27.16 20.40
C GLU A 158 -10.54 -27.18 20.94
N PRO A 159 -10.30 -27.50 22.23
CA PRO A 159 -8.95 -27.55 22.79
C PRO A 159 -8.08 -28.58 22.06
N LYS A 160 -6.90 -28.16 21.60
CA LYS A 160 -5.93 -29.06 20.98
C LYS A 160 -5.11 -29.76 22.07
N GLU A 161 -5.01 -31.09 22.02
CA GLU A 161 -4.05 -31.83 22.85
C GLU A 161 -2.68 -31.78 22.19
N VAL A 162 -1.75 -31.07 22.82
CA VAL A 162 -0.37 -30.97 22.36
C VAL A 162 0.51 -31.77 23.31
N GLU A 163 1.25 -32.72 22.75
CA GLU A 163 2.33 -33.41 23.46
C GLU A 163 3.53 -32.46 23.52
N LYS A 164 3.87 -32.00 24.72
CA LYS A 164 5.00 -31.10 24.91
C LYS A 164 6.07 -31.81 25.72
N LEU A 165 7.29 -31.83 25.19
CA LEU A 165 8.44 -32.27 25.95
C LEU A 165 8.73 -31.25 27.06
N VAL A 166 8.48 -31.64 28.31
CA VAL A 166 8.74 -30.83 29.50
C VAL A 166 10.02 -31.33 30.15
N ILE A 167 11.01 -30.46 30.15
CA ILE A 167 12.31 -30.71 30.78
C ILE A 167 12.40 -29.86 32.03
N THR A 168 12.46 -30.51 33.20
CA THR A 168 12.53 -29.83 34.50
C THR A 168 13.90 -30.07 35.14
N PRO A 169 14.80 -29.06 35.15
CA PRO A 169 16.07 -29.15 35.85
C PRO A 169 15.89 -29.04 37.37
N SER A 170 16.57 -29.91 38.11
CA SER A 170 16.60 -29.89 39.57
C SER A 170 17.62 -28.86 40.07
N LYS A 171 17.14 -27.67 40.47
CA LYS A 171 17.99 -26.59 40.98
C LYS A 171 18.86 -27.02 42.16
N LYS A 172 18.36 -27.91 43.02
CA LYS A 172 19.10 -28.43 44.18
C LYS A 172 20.28 -29.30 43.75
N GLU A 173 20.04 -30.28 42.88
CA GLU A 173 21.07 -31.22 42.43
C GLU A 173 22.11 -30.54 41.53
N LEU A 174 21.67 -29.64 40.64
CA LEU A 174 22.57 -28.81 39.85
C LEU A 174 23.43 -27.87 40.71
N GLY A 175 22.85 -27.32 41.79
CA GLY A 175 23.60 -26.48 42.75
C GLY A 175 24.66 -27.25 43.53
N LEU A 176 24.35 -28.49 43.93
CA LEU A 176 25.31 -29.39 44.60
C LEU A 176 26.45 -29.80 43.67
N ALA A 177 26.15 -30.07 42.40
CA ALA A 177 27.13 -30.56 41.43
C ALA A 177 28.03 -29.45 40.83
N PHE A 178 27.45 -28.30 40.48
CA PHE A 178 28.15 -27.26 39.71
C PHE A 178 28.47 -26.00 40.51
N LYS A 179 27.97 -25.86 41.74
CA LYS A 179 28.26 -24.76 42.68
C LYS A 179 28.21 -23.39 41.98
N GLY A 180 29.34 -22.67 41.87
CA GLY A 180 29.42 -21.34 41.25
C GLY A 180 29.04 -21.30 39.77
N ASN A 181 29.07 -22.44 39.08
CA ASN A 181 28.69 -22.57 37.66
C ASN A 181 27.21 -22.93 37.47
N GLN A 182 26.44 -23.14 38.54
CA GLN A 182 25.04 -23.57 38.48
C GLN A 182 24.19 -22.69 37.56
N ARG A 183 24.35 -21.36 37.67
CA ARG A 183 23.58 -20.41 36.86
C ARG A 183 23.80 -20.63 35.36
N MET A 184 25.04 -20.83 34.94
CA MET A 184 25.42 -21.01 33.54
C MET A 184 24.90 -22.33 32.97
N VAL A 185 24.98 -23.41 33.77
CA VAL A 185 24.43 -24.72 33.40
C VAL A 185 22.90 -24.67 33.32
N LEU A 186 22.24 -24.02 34.30
CA LEU A 186 20.80 -23.86 34.32
C LEU A 186 20.30 -23.02 33.14
N GLU A 187 20.92 -21.87 32.87
CA GLU A 187 20.58 -21.01 31.74
C GLU A 187 20.82 -21.72 30.40
N SER A 188 21.87 -22.54 30.29
CA SER A 188 22.16 -23.28 29.05
C SER A 188 21.19 -24.45 28.84
N LEU A 189 20.83 -25.15 29.91
CA LEU A 189 19.75 -26.14 29.89
C LEU A 189 18.45 -25.45 29.47
N GLU A 190 17.97 -24.46 30.23
CA GLU A 190 16.72 -23.73 29.95
C GLU A 190 16.67 -23.12 28.53
N ALA A 191 17.79 -22.60 28.02
CA ALA A 191 17.87 -22.01 26.68
C ALA A 191 17.92 -23.05 25.55
N SER A 192 18.54 -24.22 25.76
CA SER A 192 18.46 -25.35 24.82
C SER A 192 17.04 -25.91 24.69
N PHE A 193 16.12 -25.53 25.58
CA PHE A 193 14.77 -26.10 25.70
C PHE A 193 13.62 -25.19 25.23
N ILE A 194 13.91 -23.99 24.73
CA ILE A 194 12.90 -23.14 24.06
C ILE A 194 12.70 -23.66 22.63
N SER A 195 12.15 -24.87 22.49
CA SER A 195 11.67 -25.40 21.22
C SER A 195 10.28 -26.02 21.44
N SER A 196 9.27 -25.28 21.00
CA SER A 196 7.90 -25.75 20.67
C SER A 196 6.96 -24.58 20.35
N SER A 197 7.42 -23.32 20.31
CA SER A 197 6.59 -22.19 19.83
C SER A 197 7.33 -20.97 19.28
N LEU A 198 8.66 -20.95 19.21
CA LEU A 198 9.42 -19.82 18.64
C LEU A 198 10.45 -20.27 17.60
N THR A 199 10.00 -20.99 16.57
CA THR A 199 10.76 -21.10 15.33
C THR A 199 10.42 -19.92 14.42
N CYS A 200 11.09 -18.79 14.64
CA CYS A 200 11.54 -17.90 13.56
C CYS A 200 12.24 -16.67 14.14
N TYR A 201 13.37 -16.29 13.54
CA TYR A 201 13.98 -14.95 13.49
C TYR A 201 14.04 -14.12 14.78
N ILE A 202 15.12 -14.31 15.55
CA ILE A 202 15.76 -13.25 16.32
C ILE A 202 17.21 -13.17 15.86
N MET A 203 17.50 -12.22 14.96
CA MET A 203 18.86 -11.75 14.71
C MET A 203 19.01 -10.35 15.31
N LEU A 204 19.90 -10.29 16.31
CA LEU A 204 20.66 -9.13 16.83
C LEU A 204 19.90 -8.07 17.62
N ALA A 205 20.10 -8.07 18.96
CA ALA A 205 20.98 -7.09 19.63
C ALA A 205 20.95 -7.14 21.17
N VAL A 206 21.53 -8.15 21.84
CA VAL A 206 22.04 -8.01 23.23
C VAL A 206 23.14 -9.06 23.49
N SER A 207 24.37 -8.62 23.80
CA SER A 207 25.52 -9.42 24.29
C SER A 207 25.94 -10.66 23.47
N ILE A 208 27.22 -10.74 23.09
CA ILE A 208 27.86 -11.88 22.37
C ILE A 208 27.52 -13.27 22.97
N VAL A 209 27.17 -13.32 24.25
CA VAL A 209 26.80 -14.55 24.98
C VAL A 209 25.44 -15.12 24.57
N ILE A 210 24.43 -14.29 24.24
CA ILE A 210 23.07 -14.78 23.93
C ILE A 210 22.98 -15.31 22.49
N TYR A 211 23.72 -14.68 21.56
CA TYR A 211 23.77 -15.10 20.15
C TYR A 211 24.39 -16.50 19.96
N PHE A 212 25.34 -16.87 20.83
CA PHE A 212 25.94 -18.21 20.81
C PHE A 212 25.03 -19.31 21.38
N ILE A 213 24.07 -18.94 22.23
CA ILE A 213 23.15 -19.88 22.89
C ILE A 213 21.97 -20.22 21.97
N PHE A 214 21.48 -19.25 21.17
CA PHE A 214 20.32 -19.46 20.29
C PHE A 214 20.65 -20.26 19.02
N LEU A 215 21.91 -20.27 18.57
CA LEU A 215 22.34 -20.99 17.36
C LEU A 215 22.31 -22.54 17.52
N GLN A 216 22.03 -23.06 18.72
CA GLN A 216 22.04 -24.50 19.03
C GLN A 216 20.94 -24.86 20.06
N ALA A 217 19.70 -24.42 19.85
CA ALA A 217 18.59 -25.04 20.56
C ALA A 217 18.55 -26.54 20.22
N MET A 218 18.38 -27.41 21.22
CA MET A 218 18.33 -28.85 20.99
C MET A 218 17.08 -29.19 20.18
N THR A 219 17.24 -30.04 19.17
CA THR A 219 16.12 -30.63 18.44
C THR A 219 15.34 -31.60 19.34
N GLU A 220 14.08 -31.86 19.02
CA GLU A 220 13.26 -32.82 19.75
C GLU A 220 13.91 -34.22 19.78
N THR A 221 14.57 -34.59 18.68
CA THR A 221 15.38 -35.82 18.56
C THR A 221 16.53 -35.84 19.56
N GLU A 222 17.33 -34.76 19.65
CA GLU A 222 18.46 -34.68 20.59
C GLU A 222 17.99 -34.73 22.05
N ALA A 223 16.82 -34.17 22.36
CA ALA A 223 16.26 -34.21 23.70
C ALA A 223 15.73 -35.61 24.08
N LEU A 224 15.17 -36.34 23.12
CA LEU A 224 14.79 -37.75 23.29
C LEU A 224 16.03 -38.66 23.41
N ASP A 225 17.09 -38.38 22.65
CA ASP A 225 18.37 -39.09 22.77
C ASP A 225 19.02 -38.84 24.13
N MET A 226 18.97 -37.59 24.62
CA MET A 226 19.43 -37.24 25.97
C MET A 226 18.64 -38.01 27.04
N LYS A 227 17.31 -38.10 26.89
CA LYS A 227 16.46 -38.89 27.78
C LYS A 227 16.86 -40.36 27.78
N ALA A 228 17.02 -40.96 26.61
CA ALA A 228 17.43 -42.36 26.47
C ALA A 228 18.83 -42.62 27.08
N ALA A 229 19.76 -41.68 26.94
CA ALA A 229 21.09 -41.75 27.56
C ALA A 229 21.03 -41.67 29.09
N LEU A 230 20.22 -40.74 29.63
CA LEU A 230 20.00 -40.61 31.08
C LEU A 230 19.32 -41.85 31.69
N GLU A 231 18.40 -42.49 30.96
CA GLU A 231 17.71 -43.71 31.43
C GLU A 231 18.58 -44.96 31.33
N SER A 232 19.45 -45.07 30.33
CA SER A 232 20.29 -46.26 30.11
C SER A 232 21.63 -46.24 30.85
N LYS A 233 22.30 -45.07 30.88
CA LYS A 233 23.65 -44.90 31.45
C LYS A 233 23.66 -44.13 32.78
N GLY A 234 22.57 -43.44 33.11
CA GLY A 234 22.46 -42.61 34.31
C GLY A 234 23.13 -41.23 34.20
N GLU A 235 23.87 -40.98 33.11
CA GLU A 235 24.55 -39.72 32.84
C GLU A 235 24.73 -39.45 31.34
N VAL A 236 24.89 -38.18 30.98
CA VAL A 236 25.10 -37.70 29.61
C VAL A 236 26.06 -36.52 29.61
N GLU A 237 26.94 -36.43 28.62
CA GLU A 237 27.76 -35.23 28.41
C GLU A 237 26.92 -34.16 27.73
N PHE A 238 26.84 -32.99 28.36
CA PHE A 238 26.11 -31.84 27.86
C PHE A 238 27.07 -30.67 27.67
N LYS A 239 27.12 -30.13 26.46
CA LYS A 239 27.98 -29.01 26.15
C LYS A 239 27.39 -27.70 26.68
N VAL A 240 28.06 -27.08 27.64
CA VAL A 240 27.63 -25.79 28.19
C VAL A 240 28.38 -24.69 27.45
N CYS A 241 27.75 -24.11 26.43
CA CYS A 241 28.35 -23.11 25.55
C CYS A 241 28.87 -21.88 26.32
N THR A 242 28.18 -21.46 27.38
CA THR A 242 28.62 -20.34 28.23
C THR A 242 29.90 -20.66 29.02
N LEU A 243 30.16 -21.93 29.32
CA LEU A 243 31.38 -22.40 30.00
C LEU A 243 32.47 -22.86 29.01
N GLY A 244 32.13 -23.04 27.73
CA GLY A 244 33.03 -23.58 26.71
C GLY A 244 33.54 -24.99 26.99
N LYS A 245 32.81 -25.77 27.81
CA LYS A 245 33.20 -27.11 28.27
C LYS A 245 31.99 -28.03 28.33
N ASP A 246 32.27 -29.32 28.18
CA ASP A 246 31.29 -30.38 28.36
C ASP A 246 31.16 -30.70 29.86
N VAL A 247 29.92 -30.83 30.33
CA VAL A 247 29.60 -31.16 31.72
C VAL A 247 28.78 -32.43 31.76
N THR A 248 29.04 -33.27 32.76
CA THR A 248 28.28 -34.50 32.96
C THR A 248 26.97 -34.20 33.69
N ILE A 249 25.85 -34.34 33.00
CA ILE A 249 24.50 -34.24 33.57
C ILE A 249 24.05 -35.63 34.00
N LYS A 250 23.65 -35.77 35.27
CA LYS A 250 23.14 -37.04 35.81
C LYS A 250 21.62 -37.08 35.80
N GLN A 251 21.05 -38.28 35.86
CA GLN A 251 19.60 -38.50 35.82
C GLN A 251 18.83 -37.75 36.92
N ASN A 252 19.42 -37.57 38.11
CA ASN A 252 18.80 -36.82 39.21
C ASN A 252 18.81 -35.29 38.99
N MET A 253 19.56 -34.78 38.02
CA MET A 253 19.71 -33.36 37.75
C MET A 253 18.67 -32.81 36.78
N VAL A 254 18.11 -33.65 35.90
CA VAL A 254 17.16 -33.24 34.86
C VAL A 254 16.12 -34.34 34.67
N SER A 255 14.84 -33.96 34.69
CA SER A 255 13.73 -34.86 34.32
C SER A 255 13.19 -34.46 32.95
N ILE A 256 12.99 -35.43 32.05
CA ILE A 256 12.49 -35.22 30.69
C ILE A 256 11.21 -36.05 30.51
N ASN A 257 10.07 -35.36 30.51
CA ASN A 257 8.74 -35.99 30.39
C ASN A 257 8.00 -35.46 29.18
N ILE A 258 7.16 -36.31 28.56
CA ILE A 258 6.20 -35.85 27.56
C ILE A 258 4.90 -35.61 28.31
N GLU A 259 4.48 -34.35 28.42
CA GLU A 259 3.23 -33.97 29.06
C GLU A 259 2.18 -33.67 28.00
N LYS A 260 0.99 -34.25 28.16
CA LYS A 260 -0.19 -33.91 27.35
C LYS A 260 -0.83 -32.68 27.94
N LYS A 261 -0.76 -31.55 27.24
CA LYS A 261 -1.39 -30.31 27.65
C LYS A 261 -2.53 -29.96 26.70
N LYS A 262 -3.68 -29.60 27.27
CA LYS A 262 -4.78 -29.00 26.53
C LYS A 262 -4.50 -27.52 26.33
N GLU A 263 -4.31 -27.11 25.09
CA GLU A 263 -4.20 -25.71 24.72
C GLU A 263 -5.54 -25.21 24.21
N HIS A 264 -6.04 -24.14 24.82
CA HIS A 264 -7.33 -23.52 24.47
C HIS A 264 -7.18 -22.34 23.49
N GLN A 265 -5.95 -21.84 23.30
CA GLN A 265 -5.66 -20.71 22.44
C GLN A 265 -4.23 -20.80 21.91
N ARG A 266 -4.03 -20.35 20.67
CA ARG A 266 -2.72 -20.07 20.06
C ARG A 266 -2.34 -18.62 20.32
N LYS A 267 -1.05 -18.40 20.60
CA LYS A 267 -0.46 -17.07 20.63
C LYS A 267 0.52 -16.95 19.49
N PHE A 268 0.48 -15.83 18.78
CA PHE A 268 1.42 -15.58 17.69
C PHE A 268 1.69 -14.08 17.55
N THR A 269 2.84 -13.74 16.98
CA THR A 269 3.12 -12.37 16.53
C THR A 269 2.60 -12.23 15.11
N PRO A 270 1.66 -11.32 14.84
CA PRO A 270 1.12 -11.10 13.49
C PRO A 270 2.22 -10.79 12.48
N SER A 271 2.04 -11.28 11.25
CA SER A 271 2.76 -10.75 10.09
C SER A 271 2.14 -9.44 9.64
N VAL A 272 2.91 -8.60 8.95
CA VAL A 272 2.48 -7.29 8.47
C VAL A 272 2.68 -7.21 6.96
N ILE A 273 1.60 -6.88 6.25
CA ILE A 273 1.65 -6.45 4.85
C ILE A 273 1.45 -4.95 4.81
N GLU A 274 2.40 -4.25 4.19
CA GLU A 274 2.50 -2.80 4.19
C GLU A 274 2.50 -2.24 2.76
N PRO A 275 1.37 -1.71 2.31
CA PRO A 275 1.30 -0.75 1.21
C PRO A 275 1.69 0.66 1.70
N SER A 276 2.80 1.21 1.20
CA SER A 276 3.29 2.57 1.48
C SER A 276 3.26 3.43 0.22
N PHE A 277 2.48 4.52 0.24
CA PHE A 277 2.16 5.36 -0.90
C PHE A 277 2.92 6.69 -0.85
N GLY A 278 3.81 6.91 -1.82
CA GLY A 278 4.50 8.17 -2.05
C GLY A 278 3.60 9.22 -2.72
N ILE A 279 2.75 9.90 -1.96
CA ILE A 279 1.72 10.82 -2.49
C ILE A 279 2.30 11.87 -3.44
N GLY A 280 3.45 12.47 -3.09
CA GLY A 280 4.11 13.46 -3.95
C GLY A 280 4.58 12.90 -5.30
N ARG A 281 5.04 11.64 -5.34
CA ARG A 281 5.46 10.96 -6.57
C ARG A 281 4.24 10.63 -7.44
N ILE A 282 3.17 10.11 -6.82
CA ILE A 282 1.91 9.79 -7.51
C ILE A 282 1.35 11.05 -8.18
N ILE A 283 1.29 12.18 -7.46
CA ILE A 283 0.82 13.46 -8.01
C ILE A 283 1.70 13.92 -9.17
N TYR A 284 3.02 13.80 -9.04
CA TYR A 284 3.95 14.18 -10.11
C TYR A 284 3.73 13.37 -11.38
N CYS A 285 3.62 12.04 -11.26
CA CYS A 285 3.34 11.16 -12.39
C CYS A 285 1.96 11.43 -12.98
N LEU A 286 0.96 11.72 -12.15
CA LEU A 286 -0.37 12.13 -12.62
C LEU A 286 -0.31 13.42 -13.45
N PHE A 287 0.48 14.42 -13.04
CA PHE A 287 0.69 15.62 -13.84
C PHE A 287 1.23 15.28 -15.22
N GLU A 288 2.28 14.47 -15.31
CA GLU A 288 2.82 14.09 -16.61
C GLU A 288 1.85 13.27 -17.47
N HIS A 289 1.04 12.41 -16.87
CA HIS A 289 0.11 11.57 -17.61
C HIS A 289 -1.13 12.34 -18.07
N CYS A 290 -1.51 13.39 -17.34
CA CYS A 290 -2.65 14.25 -17.68
C CYS A 290 -2.25 15.47 -18.50
N PHE A 291 -0.97 15.84 -18.62
CA PHE A 291 -0.56 17.02 -19.37
C PHE A 291 -0.58 16.76 -20.88
N TYR A 292 -1.25 17.63 -21.62
CA TYR A 292 -1.15 17.64 -23.08
C TYR A 292 -1.31 19.06 -23.64
N GLN A 293 -0.90 19.23 -24.89
CA GLN A 293 -1.09 20.47 -25.64
C GLN A 293 -2.05 20.24 -26.80
N ARG A 294 -2.82 21.27 -27.14
CA ARG A 294 -3.72 21.26 -28.30
C ARG A 294 -3.68 22.60 -29.03
N PRO A 295 -3.95 22.62 -30.35
CA PRO A 295 -3.94 23.86 -31.11
C PRO A 295 -4.99 24.86 -30.60
N GLY A 296 -4.57 26.12 -30.52
CA GLY A 296 -5.40 27.30 -30.28
C GLY A 296 -6.01 27.85 -31.57
N LYS A 297 -6.44 29.12 -31.55
CA LYS A 297 -7.01 29.79 -32.73
C LYS A 297 -5.94 30.44 -33.60
N GLY A 298 -4.81 30.86 -33.02
CA GLY A 298 -3.69 31.42 -33.78
C GLY A 298 -2.83 30.34 -34.48
N GLU A 299 -2.21 30.68 -35.61
CA GLU A 299 -1.42 29.76 -36.45
C GLU A 299 -0.28 29.02 -35.71
N ASP A 300 0.18 29.52 -34.55
CA ASP A 300 1.21 28.88 -33.70
C ASP A 300 0.79 28.78 -32.22
N GLU A 301 -0.49 28.98 -31.91
CA GLU A 301 -0.96 28.96 -30.52
C GLU A 301 -1.11 27.52 -30.02
N GLN A 302 -0.46 27.19 -28.90
CA GLN A 302 -0.63 25.92 -28.20
C GLN A 302 -1.24 26.18 -26.82
N LEU A 303 -2.35 25.51 -26.54
CA LEU A 303 -3.02 25.59 -25.24
C LEU A 303 -2.63 24.39 -24.39
N ASN A 304 -2.06 24.67 -23.23
CA ASN A 304 -1.76 23.67 -22.22
C ASN A 304 -3.05 23.22 -21.54
N VAL A 305 -3.17 21.91 -21.29
CA VAL A 305 -4.33 21.33 -20.60
C VAL A 305 -3.86 20.24 -19.65
N PHE A 306 -4.44 20.21 -18.44
CA PHE A 306 -4.37 19.03 -17.58
C PHE A 306 -5.68 18.24 -17.67
N GLY A 307 -5.59 17.07 -18.28
CA GLY A 307 -6.62 16.04 -18.43
C GLY A 307 -6.99 15.29 -17.15
N PHE A 308 -7.10 15.96 -15.99
CA PHE A 308 -7.45 15.27 -14.73
C PHE A 308 -8.82 14.59 -14.82
N PRO A 309 -8.96 13.34 -14.34
CA PRO A 309 -10.28 12.75 -14.18
C PRO A 309 -11.18 13.62 -13.28
N PRO A 310 -12.49 13.75 -13.58
CA PRO A 310 -13.38 14.62 -12.81
C PRO A 310 -13.38 14.35 -11.30
N LEU A 311 -13.20 13.08 -10.91
CA LEU A 311 -13.13 12.64 -9.52
C LEU A 311 -12.00 13.31 -8.74
N VAL A 312 -10.83 13.50 -9.36
CA VAL A 312 -9.63 14.00 -8.69
C VAL A 312 -9.28 15.45 -9.03
N ALA A 313 -9.93 16.04 -10.04
CA ALA A 313 -9.71 17.43 -10.42
C ALA A 313 -9.87 18.38 -9.20
N PRO A 314 -8.91 19.30 -8.92
CA PRO A 314 -8.95 20.15 -7.72
C PRO A 314 -10.19 21.05 -7.65
N ILE A 315 -10.57 21.57 -8.80
CA ILE A 315 -11.77 22.37 -9.02
C ILE A 315 -12.63 21.59 -10.01
N LYS A 316 -13.90 21.42 -9.69
CA LYS A 316 -14.83 20.59 -10.46
C LYS A 316 -15.50 21.35 -11.58
N CYS A 317 -15.77 22.63 -11.34
CA CYS A 317 -16.46 23.47 -12.31
C CYS A 317 -16.01 24.93 -12.24
N THR A 318 -15.95 25.61 -13.37
CA THR A 318 -15.88 27.08 -13.42
C THR A 318 -17.20 27.65 -13.94
N VAL A 319 -17.69 28.74 -13.37
CA VAL A 319 -18.91 29.44 -13.77
C VAL A 319 -18.53 30.77 -14.42
N PHE A 320 -18.96 30.97 -15.67
CA PHE A 320 -18.67 32.13 -16.50
C PHE A 320 -19.95 32.90 -16.85
N PRO A 321 -20.22 34.08 -16.27
CA PRO A 321 -21.16 35.02 -16.87
C PRO A 321 -20.64 35.43 -18.26
N LEU A 322 -21.38 35.16 -19.34
CA LEU A 322 -20.88 35.40 -20.70
C LEU A 322 -20.49 36.87 -20.89
N VAL A 323 -21.41 37.78 -20.55
CA VAL A 323 -21.24 39.23 -20.59
C VAL A 323 -21.38 39.80 -19.18
N LYS A 324 -20.72 40.94 -18.90
CA LYS A 324 -20.86 41.70 -17.65
C LYS A 324 -22.21 42.43 -17.58
N LEU A 325 -23.29 41.65 -17.47
CA LEU A 325 -24.65 42.12 -17.24
C LEU A 325 -25.12 41.63 -15.88
N GLU A 326 -25.72 42.53 -15.10
CA GLU A 326 -26.18 42.25 -13.73
C GLU A 326 -27.09 41.01 -13.66
N LYS A 327 -27.97 40.82 -14.66
CA LYS A 327 -28.84 39.64 -14.75
C LYS A 327 -28.08 38.31 -14.78
N PHE A 328 -26.92 38.25 -15.43
CA PHE A 328 -26.10 37.03 -15.51
C PHE A 328 -25.26 36.81 -14.27
N GLU A 329 -24.83 37.89 -13.61
CA GLU A 329 -24.15 37.79 -12.30
C GLU A 329 -25.08 37.23 -11.22
N VAL A 330 -26.36 37.65 -11.21
CA VAL A 330 -27.36 37.14 -10.28
C VAL A 330 -27.56 35.64 -10.48
N VAL A 331 -27.66 35.19 -11.74
CA VAL A 331 -27.81 33.76 -12.09
C VAL A 331 -26.54 32.98 -11.73
N ALA A 332 -25.35 33.49 -12.05
CA ALA A 332 -24.09 32.85 -11.66
C ALA A 332 -23.94 32.70 -10.14
N LYS A 333 -24.37 33.69 -9.35
CA LYS A 333 -24.44 33.60 -7.89
C LYS A 333 -25.47 32.58 -7.41
N LYS A 334 -26.61 32.43 -8.10
CA LYS A 334 -27.60 31.36 -7.82
C LYS A 334 -26.97 29.98 -8.05
N ILE A 335 -26.31 29.78 -9.19
CA ILE A 335 -25.62 28.53 -9.55
C ILE A 335 -24.52 28.22 -8.53
N SER A 336 -23.70 29.20 -8.18
CA SER A 336 -22.63 29.04 -7.18
C SER A 336 -23.19 28.54 -5.83
N LYS A 337 -24.29 29.11 -5.35
CA LYS A 337 -24.95 28.62 -4.12
C LYS A 337 -25.43 27.18 -4.26
N ALA A 338 -25.99 26.80 -5.41
CA ALA A 338 -26.44 25.44 -5.67
C ALA A 338 -25.26 24.46 -5.71
N LEU A 339 -24.15 24.82 -6.36
CA LEU A 339 -22.92 24.03 -6.38
C LEU A 339 -22.32 23.86 -4.97
N THR A 340 -22.27 24.94 -4.16
CA THR A 340 -21.83 24.85 -2.76
C THR A 340 -22.74 23.92 -1.95
N ALA A 341 -24.06 24.04 -2.09
CA ALA A 341 -25.02 23.18 -1.39
C ALA A 341 -24.87 21.70 -1.78
N ALA A 342 -24.43 21.42 -3.02
CA ALA A 342 -24.14 20.08 -3.52
C ALA A 342 -22.73 19.56 -3.16
N GLY A 343 -21.91 20.35 -2.47
CA GLY A 343 -20.52 19.99 -2.09
C GLY A 343 -19.51 20.07 -3.22
N ILE A 344 -19.78 20.85 -4.27
CA ILE A 344 -18.98 20.91 -5.50
C ILE A 344 -18.00 22.08 -5.44
N SER A 345 -16.70 21.79 -5.50
CA SER A 345 -15.63 22.79 -5.61
C SER A 345 -15.73 23.54 -6.94
N HIS A 346 -15.86 24.86 -6.90
CA HIS A 346 -16.04 25.68 -8.10
C HIS A 346 -15.48 27.09 -7.96
N ILE A 347 -15.29 27.77 -9.10
CA ILE A 347 -14.86 29.17 -9.19
C ILE A 347 -15.85 29.95 -10.05
N ILE A 348 -16.07 31.23 -9.72
CA ILE A 348 -16.72 32.17 -10.64
C ILE A 348 -15.62 33.02 -11.28
N ASP A 349 -15.53 33.00 -12.61
CA ASP A 349 -14.54 33.79 -13.35
C ASP A 349 -15.22 34.83 -14.25
N MET A 350 -15.03 36.10 -13.88
CA MET A 350 -15.51 37.28 -14.59
C MET A 350 -14.36 38.08 -15.21
N THR A 351 -13.16 37.51 -15.25
CA THR A 351 -11.94 38.17 -15.71
C THR A 351 -11.68 37.88 -17.19
N GLY A 352 -11.04 38.83 -17.89
CA GLY A 352 -10.76 38.72 -19.32
C GLY A 352 -11.90 39.20 -20.22
N ASN A 353 -11.59 39.39 -21.50
CA ASN A 353 -12.50 39.99 -22.48
C ASN A 353 -13.29 38.96 -23.30
N THR A 354 -12.75 37.74 -23.50
CA THR A 354 -13.39 36.71 -24.34
C THR A 354 -13.59 35.41 -23.58
N ILE A 355 -14.65 34.68 -23.90
CA ILE A 355 -14.95 33.36 -23.29
C ILE A 355 -13.88 32.32 -23.61
N GLY A 356 -13.31 32.35 -24.82
CA GLY A 356 -12.24 31.43 -25.22
C GLY A 356 -11.00 31.51 -24.33
N LYS A 357 -10.57 32.73 -23.95
CA LYS A 357 -9.44 32.91 -23.02
C LYS A 357 -9.76 32.42 -21.60
N ARG A 358 -11.03 32.51 -21.19
CA ARG A 358 -11.50 31.98 -19.90
C ARG A 358 -11.49 30.46 -19.87
N TYR A 359 -11.97 29.82 -20.95
CA TYR A 359 -11.84 28.38 -21.13
C TYR A 359 -10.37 27.94 -21.12
N ALA A 360 -9.50 28.59 -21.88
CA ALA A 360 -8.08 28.24 -21.92
C ALA A 360 -7.40 28.22 -20.54
N ARG A 361 -7.61 29.25 -19.71
CA ARG A 361 -7.06 29.29 -18.34
C ARG A 361 -7.63 28.21 -17.41
N THR A 362 -8.90 27.88 -17.60
CA THR A 362 -9.60 26.87 -16.79
C THR A 362 -9.17 25.46 -17.19
N ASP A 363 -8.98 25.23 -18.49
CA ASP A 363 -8.47 23.99 -19.04
C ASP A 363 -6.98 23.79 -18.63
N GLU A 364 -6.19 24.88 -18.57
CA GLU A 364 -4.78 24.86 -18.12
C GLU A 364 -4.61 24.43 -16.66
N ILE A 365 -5.59 24.66 -15.78
CA ILE A 365 -5.58 24.16 -14.40
C ILE A 365 -6.39 22.86 -14.22
N GLY A 366 -6.87 22.30 -15.33
CA GLY A 366 -7.51 20.99 -15.40
C GLY A 366 -8.91 20.89 -14.82
N VAL A 367 -9.67 21.99 -14.79
CA VAL A 367 -11.10 21.92 -14.41
C VAL A 367 -11.86 21.15 -15.48
N PRO A 368 -12.62 20.10 -15.13
CA PRO A 368 -13.23 19.21 -16.11
C PRO A 368 -14.46 19.84 -16.78
N LEU A 369 -15.21 20.69 -16.06
CA LEU A 369 -16.46 21.27 -16.54
C LEU A 369 -16.45 22.79 -16.46
N ALA A 370 -17.09 23.43 -17.43
CA ALA A 370 -17.32 24.87 -17.44
C ALA A 370 -18.79 25.19 -17.70
N ILE A 371 -19.39 26.02 -16.85
CA ILE A 371 -20.75 26.53 -17.01
C ILE A 371 -20.67 27.93 -17.61
N THR A 372 -21.33 28.18 -18.73
CA THR A 372 -21.45 29.52 -19.31
C THR A 372 -22.88 30.02 -19.22
N VAL A 373 -23.04 31.16 -18.55
CA VAL A 373 -24.32 31.82 -18.28
C VAL A 373 -24.56 32.89 -19.34
N ASP A 374 -25.31 32.52 -20.37
CA ASP A 374 -25.73 33.36 -21.49
C ASP A 374 -27.23 33.69 -21.45
N ASN A 375 -28.01 32.96 -20.67
CA ASN A 375 -29.44 33.17 -20.42
C ASN A 375 -29.75 33.05 -18.92
N THR A 376 -30.97 33.45 -18.54
CA THR A 376 -31.51 33.42 -17.17
C THR A 376 -32.17 32.11 -16.76
N THR A 377 -32.66 31.32 -17.73
CA THR A 377 -33.33 30.04 -17.47
C THR A 377 -32.43 28.85 -17.75
N SER A 378 -31.65 28.92 -18.84
CA SER A 378 -30.76 27.86 -19.32
C SER A 378 -29.31 28.36 -19.45
N MET A 379 -28.34 27.44 -19.42
CA MET A 379 -26.90 27.70 -19.54
C MET A 379 -26.25 26.60 -20.36
N THR A 380 -25.02 26.82 -20.82
CA THR A 380 -24.23 25.72 -21.37
C THR A 380 -23.34 25.09 -20.30
N VAL A 381 -23.15 23.78 -20.41
CA VAL A 381 -22.10 23.03 -19.69
C VAL A 381 -21.17 22.49 -20.75
N ARG A 382 -19.88 22.82 -20.64
CA ARG A 382 -18.81 22.42 -21.54
C ARG A 382 -17.89 21.42 -20.85
N ASP A 383 -17.53 20.36 -21.57
CA ASP A 383 -16.46 19.44 -21.19
C ASP A 383 -15.09 19.94 -21.65
N ARG A 384 -14.08 19.78 -20.78
CA ARG A 384 -12.70 20.24 -21.03
C ARG A 384 -12.07 19.55 -22.22
N ASP A 385 -12.18 18.21 -22.28
CA ASP A 385 -11.39 17.38 -23.17
C ASP A 385 -11.94 17.40 -24.59
N SER A 386 -13.24 17.09 -24.73
CA SER A 386 -13.96 17.11 -26.00
C SER A 386 -14.25 18.52 -26.53
N LYS A 387 -14.36 19.50 -25.61
CA LYS A 387 -14.90 20.85 -25.88
C LYS A 387 -16.40 20.87 -26.23
N ASP A 388 -17.07 19.72 -26.20
CA ASP A 388 -18.49 19.63 -26.48
C ASP A 388 -19.30 20.38 -25.41
N GLN A 389 -20.45 20.89 -25.82
CA GLN A 389 -21.34 21.64 -24.95
C GLN A 389 -22.75 21.07 -24.99
N ILE A 390 -23.42 21.09 -23.85
CA ILE A 390 -24.86 20.81 -23.73
C ILE A 390 -25.59 22.00 -23.13
N ARG A 391 -26.88 22.13 -23.41
CA ARG A 391 -27.75 23.12 -22.76
C ARG A 391 -28.50 22.47 -21.59
N VAL A 392 -28.42 23.09 -20.42
CA VAL A 392 -29.05 22.61 -19.17
C VAL A 392 -29.85 23.73 -18.52
N GLU A 393 -30.98 23.40 -17.90
CA GLU A 393 -31.78 24.35 -17.12
C GLU A 393 -31.11 24.68 -15.78
N VAL A 394 -31.36 25.89 -15.26
CA VAL A 394 -30.69 26.45 -14.07
C VAL A 394 -30.84 25.60 -12.82
N ASP A 395 -31.97 24.89 -12.71
CA ASP A 395 -32.27 24.09 -11.53
C ASP A 395 -31.66 22.67 -11.62
N GLU A 396 -31.20 22.24 -12.81
CA GLU A 396 -30.61 20.91 -13.05
C GLU A 396 -29.08 20.95 -13.11
N VAL A 397 -28.48 22.10 -13.42
CA VAL A 397 -27.04 22.23 -13.68
C VAL A 397 -26.14 21.68 -12.58
N ALA A 398 -26.52 21.88 -11.31
CA ALA A 398 -25.73 21.38 -10.18
C ALA A 398 -25.78 19.84 -10.08
N SER A 399 -26.91 19.21 -10.45
CA SER A 399 -27.04 17.75 -10.50
C SER A 399 -26.16 17.17 -11.59
N VAL A 400 -26.20 17.76 -12.79
CA VAL A 400 -25.37 17.33 -13.92
C VAL A 400 -23.88 17.37 -13.58
N VAL A 401 -23.41 18.48 -13.02
CA VAL A 401 -22.01 18.61 -12.59
C VAL A 401 -21.67 17.55 -11.56
N LYS A 402 -22.55 17.33 -10.56
CA LYS A 402 -22.34 16.33 -9.52
C LYS A 402 -22.20 14.91 -10.07
N GLU A 403 -23.12 14.50 -10.94
CA GLU A 403 -23.14 13.16 -11.54
C GLU A 403 -21.83 12.84 -12.25
N VAL A 404 -21.28 13.80 -12.99
CA VAL A 404 -19.99 13.65 -13.68
C VAL A 404 -18.84 13.64 -12.69
N THR A 405 -18.83 14.56 -11.72
CA THR A 405 -17.67 14.74 -10.82
C THR A 405 -17.57 13.66 -9.76
N ASP A 406 -18.69 13.03 -9.40
CA ASP A 406 -18.73 11.88 -8.49
C ASP A 406 -18.52 10.54 -9.25
N GLY A 407 -18.38 10.58 -10.58
CA GLY A 407 -18.18 9.39 -11.42
C GLY A 407 -19.43 8.51 -11.57
N GLN A 408 -20.62 9.06 -11.34
CA GLN A 408 -21.90 8.36 -11.52
C GLN A 408 -22.35 8.32 -12.98
N SER A 409 -21.87 9.25 -13.80
CA SER A 409 -22.11 9.31 -15.24
C SER A 409 -20.85 9.76 -15.97
N THR A 410 -20.61 9.19 -17.14
CA THR A 410 -19.59 9.67 -18.07
C THR A 410 -20.11 10.87 -18.85
N TRP A 411 -19.20 11.64 -19.46
CA TRP A 411 -19.62 12.73 -20.35
C TRP A 411 -20.46 12.23 -21.54
N ALA A 412 -20.19 11.02 -22.03
CA ALA A 412 -21.00 10.40 -23.09
C ALA A 412 -22.45 10.15 -22.63
N ASP A 413 -22.67 9.73 -21.39
CA ASP A 413 -24.01 9.55 -20.82
C ASP A 413 -24.76 10.88 -20.68
N ILE A 414 -24.03 11.97 -20.41
CA ILE A 414 -24.57 13.33 -20.35
C ILE A 414 -24.97 13.83 -21.74
N LEU A 415 -24.09 13.68 -22.74
CA LEU A 415 -24.37 14.06 -24.13
C LEU A 415 -25.61 13.34 -24.69
N TRP A 416 -25.88 12.12 -24.25
CA TRP A 416 -27.06 11.36 -24.67
C TRP A 416 -28.37 11.90 -24.07
N ARG A 417 -28.33 12.48 -22.87
CA ARG A 417 -29.52 12.96 -22.14
C ARG A 417 -29.90 14.40 -22.45
N TYR A 418 -28.92 15.25 -22.76
CA TYR A 418 -29.13 16.69 -22.89
C TYR A 418 -28.92 17.16 -24.34
N PRO A 419 -29.62 18.23 -24.76
CA PRO A 419 -29.47 18.77 -26.10
C PRO A 419 -28.06 19.35 -26.28
N THR A 420 -27.35 18.86 -27.30
CA THR A 420 -26.07 19.39 -27.72
C THR A 420 -26.22 20.84 -28.13
N HIS A 421 -25.29 21.68 -27.66
CA HIS A 421 -25.21 23.07 -28.04
C HIS A 421 -24.05 23.26 -29.00
N THR A 422 -24.36 23.55 -30.26
CA THR A 422 -23.40 24.09 -31.21
C THR A 422 -23.34 25.61 -31.00
N ALA A 423 -22.16 26.10 -30.62
CA ALA A 423 -21.92 27.54 -30.49
C ALA A 423 -22.38 28.26 -31.77
N SER A 424 -23.18 29.30 -31.64
CA SER A 424 -23.56 30.12 -32.79
C SER A 424 -22.36 30.96 -33.24
N ALA A 425 -22.32 31.36 -34.52
CA ALA A 425 -21.30 32.25 -35.06
C ALA A 425 -21.13 33.55 -34.22
N ALA A 426 -22.11 33.96 -33.41
CA ALA A 426 -22.01 35.11 -32.50
C ALA A 426 -21.09 34.87 -31.27
N GLU A 427 -20.97 33.62 -30.78
CA GLU A 427 -19.97 33.25 -29.75
C GLU A 427 -18.56 33.15 -30.34
N GLU A 428 -18.48 33.00 -31.67
CA GLU A 428 -17.25 33.08 -32.45
C GLU A 428 -16.97 34.50 -32.96
N GLU A 429 -17.95 35.38 -33.15
CA GLU A 429 -17.81 36.75 -33.71
C GLU A 429 -17.57 37.84 -32.66
N GLU A 430 -17.73 37.60 -31.36
CA GLU A 430 -17.12 38.46 -30.32
C GLU A 430 -15.57 38.35 -30.29
N THR A 431 -14.96 37.86 -31.37
CA THR A 431 -13.52 37.67 -31.60
C THR A 431 -12.92 38.52 -32.73
N GLU A 432 -13.55 39.62 -33.14
CA GLU A 432 -12.90 40.69 -33.93
C GLU A 432 -12.83 42.02 -33.15
N PRO A 433 -11.79 42.84 -33.39
CA PRO A 433 -10.90 43.39 -32.37
C PRO A 433 -11.45 44.46 -31.41
#